data_AF-A0ABD7QKT3-F1
#
_entry.id   AF-A0ABD7QKT3-F1
#
_cell.length_a   1.000
_cell.length_b   1.000
_cell.length_c   1.000
_cell.angle_alpha   90.00
_cell.angle_beta   90.00
_cell.angle_gamma   90.00
#
_symmetry.space_group_name_H-M   'P 1'
#
loop_
_entity.id
_entity.type
_entity.pdbx_description
1 polymer ?
#
loop_
_entity_poly.entity_id
_entity_poly.type
_entity_poly.pdbx_seq_one_letter_code
_entity_poly.pdbx_strand_id
1 'polypeptide(L)'
;MKVNKAMLVAVLGMTAALAGCTSEAQRLASCEAKGISKDTCYLAEQNKQAALNAAYEKQAMENAASAVQHAQGAKGNVKHFAGMEIKSTSSGITVDGKPAAVIEKEPKATVYQQGLYNFIVYTNGKIAVTENGTFKGYAK
;
A
#
# COMPACT_ATOMS: atom_id res chain seq x y z
N MET A 1 -21.95 13.11 -28.09
CA MET A 1 -22.50 13.88 -26.95
C MET A 1 -21.36 14.66 -26.31
N LYS A 2 -21.42 16.00 -26.30
CA LYS A 2 -20.42 16.85 -25.63
C LYS A 2 -20.73 16.86 -24.12
N VAL A 3 -19.99 16.08 -23.34
CA VAL A 3 -20.08 16.13 -21.88
C VAL A 3 -19.53 17.46 -21.39
N ASN A 4 -20.41 18.27 -20.80
CA ASN A 4 -20.08 19.60 -20.31
C ASN A 4 -19.28 19.45 -19.01
N LYS A 5 -18.12 20.14 -18.88
CA LYS A 5 -17.23 20.02 -17.71
C LYS A 5 -17.95 20.22 -16.37
N ALA A 6 -19.01 21.02 -16.34
CA ALA A 6 -19.85 21.24 -15.15
C ALA A 6 -20.61 19.98 -14.70
N MET A 7 -20.99 19.08 -15.61
CA MET A 7 -21.73 17.86 -15.30
C MET A 7 -20.82 16.77 -14.70
N LEU A 8 -19.53 16.77 -15.06
CA LEU A 8 -18.54 15.81 -14.55
C LEU A 8 -18.13 16.14 -13.10
N VAL A 9 -18.11 17.43 -12.74
CA VAL A 9 -17.80 17.89 -11.37
C VAL A 9 -18.94 17.57 -10.40
N ALA A 10 -20.21 17.61 -10.85
CA ALA A 10 -21.36 17.29 -10.02
C ALA A 10 -21.43 15.79 -9.62
N VAL A 11 -20.98 14.88 -10.49
CA VAL A 11 -20.98 13.43 -10.21
C VAL A 11 -19.80 13.02 -9.32
N LEU A 12 -18.66 13.72 -9.41
CA LEU A 12 -17.49 13.49 -8.55
C LEU A 12 -17.65 14.05 -7.13
N GLY A 13 -18.54 15.02 -6.91
CA GLY A 13 -18.84 15.56 -5.58
C GLY A 13 -19.67 14.63 -4.70
N MET A 14 -20.40 13.66 -5.29
CA MET A 14 -21.38 12.85 -4.56
C MET A 14 -20.83 11.50 -4.08
N THR A 15 -19.68 11.04 -4.58
CA THR A 15 -19.02 9.82 -4.10
C THR A 15 -18.16 10.04 -2.85
N ALA A 16 -17.94 11.28 -2.42
CA ALA A 16 -17.29 11.60 -1.14
C ALA A 16 -18.22 11.42 0.09
N ALA A 17 -19.50 11.10 -0.11
CA ALA A 17 -20.49 11.08 0.96
C ALA A 17 -20.80 9.69 1.57
N LEU A 18 -20.17 8.59 1.12
CA LEU A 18 -20.51 7.23 1.62
C LEU A 18 -19.37 6.37 2.16
N ALA A 19 -18.15 6.91 2.31
CA ALA A 19 -17.22 6.37 3.30
C ALA A 19 -17.30 7.25 4.54
N GLY A 20 -18.42 7.13 5.26
CA GLY A 20 -18.58 7.74 6.57
C GLY A 20 -17.45 7.25 7.46
N CYS A 21 -16.41 8.07 7.61
CA CYS A 21 -15.50 8.02 8.73
C CYS A 21 -16.33 8.40 9.96
N THR A 22 -17.18 7.48 10.43
CA THR A 22 -17.88 7.65 11.70
C THR A 22 -16.78 7.68 12.75
N SER A 23 -16.47 8.86 13.30
CA SER A 23 -15.52 8.97 14.40
C SER A 23 -16.00 8.08 15.56
N GLU A 24 -15.08 7.61 16.41
CA GLU A 24 -15.40 6.79 17.60
C GLU A 24 -16.55 7.39 18.42
N ALA A 25 -16.59 8.72 18.53
CA ALA A 25 -17.65 9.46 19.20
C ALA A 25 -19.04 9.24 18.60
N GLN A 26 -19.15 9.15 17.27
CA GLN A 26 -20.42 8.93 16.56
C GLN A 26 -20.93 7.49 16.75
N ARG A 27 -20.02 6.53 16.94
CA ARG A 27 -20.36 5.13 17.21
C ARG A 27 -20.85 4.94 18.64
N LEU A 28 -20.18 5.54 19.62
CA LEU A 28 -20.63 5.53 21.01
C LEU A 28 -21.99 6.22 21.18
N ALA A 29 -22.20 7.37 20.54
CA ALA A 29 -23.50 8.06 20.58
C ALA A 29 -24.64 7.21 19.97
N SER A 30 -24.34 6.42 18.93
CA SER A 30 -25.30 5.52 18.30
C SER A 30 -25.63 4.29 19.16
N CYS A 31 -24.69 3.82 19.98
CA CYS A 31 -24.95 2.78 20.99
C CYS A 31 -25.82 3.32 22.13
N GLU A 32 -25.49 4.49 22.67
CA GLU A 32 -26.27 5.13 23.73
C GLU A 32 -27.70 5.42 23.26
N ALA A 33 -27.87 5.87 22.01
CA ALA A 33 -29.19 6.07 21.40
C ALA A 33 -30.01 4.78 21.24
N LYS A 34 -29.36 3.61 21.24
CA LYS A 34 -30.01 2.28 21.25
C LYS A 34 -30.31 1.77 22.68
N GLY A 35 -30.05 2.58 23.71
CA GLY A 35 -30.28 2.24 25.11
C GLY A 35 -29.23 1.28 25.69
N ILE A 36 -28.10 1.12 25.03
CA ILE A 36 -26.99 0.29 25.51
C ILE A 36 -26.17 1.11 26.51
N SER A 37 -25.85 0.53 27.67
CA SER A 37 -24.99 1.18 28.68
C SER A 37 -23.65 1.57 28.07
N LYS A 38 -23.14 2.73 28.50
CA LYS A 38 -21.89 3.30 27.99
C LYS A 38 -20.70 2.35 28.17
N ASP A 39 -20.64 1.65 29.31
CA ASP A 39 -19.60 0.65 29.59
C ASP A 39 -19.68 -0.53 28.62
N THR A 40 -20.88 -1.01 28.32
CA THR A 40 -21.08 -2.12 27.37
C THR A 40 -20.70 -1.72 25.95
N CYS A 41 -21.02 -0.49 25.53
CA CYS A 41 -20.59 -0.01 24.22
C CYS A 41 -19.08 0.20 24.15
N TYR A 42 -18.47 0.71 25.23
CA TYR A 42 -17.01 0.86 25.29
C TYR A 42 -16.30 -0.49 25.18
N LEU A 43 -16.79 -1.50 25.89
CA LEU A 43 -16.24 -2.86 25.86
C LEU A 43 -16.44 -3.54 24.50
N ALA A 44 -17.58 -3.29 23.84
CA ALA A 44 -17.86 -3.80 22.49
C ALA A 44 -16.95 -3.14 21.44
N GLU A 45 -16.72 -1.83 21.53
CA GLU A 45 -15.85 -1.12 20.61
C GLU A 45 -14.39 -1.53 20.80
N GLN A 46 -13.94 -1.71 22.05
CA GLN A 46 -12.59 -2.17 22.35
C GLN A 46 -12.33 -3.60 21.80
N ASN A 47 -13.29 -4.51 21.97
CA ASN A 47 -13.23 -5.84 21.36
C ASN A 47 -13.22 -5.79 19.83
N LYS A 48 -14.00 -4.88 19.24
CA LYS A 48 -14.06 -4.69 17.80
C LYS A 48 -12.75 -4.14 17.25
N GLN A 49 -12.12 -3.22 17.96
CA GLN A 49 -10.84 -2.65 17.58
C GLN A 49 -9.71 -3.69 17.72
N ALA A 50 -9.72 -4.50 18.77
CA ALA A 50 -8.80 -5.63 18.91
C ALA A 50 -8.98 -6.66 17.78
N ALA A 51 -10.21 -7.00 17.42
CA ALA A 51 -10.50 -7.92 16.31
C ALA A 51 -10.07 -7.34 14.95
N LEU A 52 -10.26 -6.05 14.73
CA LEU A 52 -9.79 -5.37 13.53
C LEU A 52 -8.27 -5.35 13.45
N ASN A 53 -7.58 -4.99 14.53
CA ASN A 53 -6.12 -4.98 14.58
C ASN A 53 -5.55 -6.37 14.28
N ALA A 54 -6.09 -7.42 14.89
CA ALA A 54 -5.69 -8.80 14.61
C ALA A 54 -5.95 -9.22 13.15
N ALA A 55 -7.06 -8.76 12.54
CA ALA A 55 -7.36 -9.02 11.14
C ALA A 55 -6.39 -8.28 10.20
N TYR A 56 -6.05 -7.02 10.51
CA TYR A 56 -5.06 -6.25 9.77
C TYR A 56 -3.66 -6.87 9.87
N GLU A 57 -3.26 -7.32 11.07
CA GLU A 57 -1.99 -8.03 11.28
C GLU A 57 -1.94 -9.34 10.49
N LYS A 58 -3.01 -10.14 10.53
CA LYS A 58 -3.10 -11.38 9.77
C LYS A 58 -3.02 -11.14 8.27
N GLN A 59 -3.76 -10.16 7.76
CA GLN A 59 -3.75 -9.79 6.35
C GLN A 59 -2.37 -9.22 5.93
N ALA A 60 -1.70 -8.47 6.79
CA ALA A 60 -0.33 -7.99 6.55
C ALA A 60 0.65 -9.17 6.47
N MET A 61 0.55 -10.17 7.36
CA MET A 61 1.38 -11.37 7.31
C MET A 61 1.09 -12.24 6.09
N GLU A 62 -0.17 -12.43 5.69
CA GLU A 62 -0.54 -13.23 4.51
C GLU A 62 -0.07 -12.55 3.20
N ASN A 63 -0.17 -11.23 3.11
CA ASN A 63 0.39 -10.46 2.00
C ASN A 63 1.92 -10.53 1.98
N ALA A 64 2.58 -10.46 3.14
CA ALA A 64 4.03 -10.63 3.23
C ALA A 64 4.47 -12.06 2.87
N ALA A 65 3.76 -13.07 3.34
CA ALA A 65 4.06 -14.47 3.08
C ALA A 65 3.83 -14.85 1.61
N SER A 66 2.74 -14.40 1.00
CA SER A 66 2.51 -14.59 -0.45
C SER A 66 3.56 -13.87 -1.29
N ALA A 67 3.97 -12.65 -0.91
CA ALA A 67 5.07 -11.95 -1.57
C ALA A 67 6.40 -12.71 -1.48
N VAL A 68 6.70 -13.35 -0.35
CA VAL A 68 7.93 -14.17 -0.18
C VAL A 68 7.85 -15.48 -0.98
N GLN A 69 6.71 -16.18 -0.95
CA GLN A 69 6.52 -17.45 -1.67
C GLN A 69 6.58 -17.25 -3.20
N HIS A 70 6.02 -16.15 -3.71
CA HIS A 70 6.08 -15.81 -5.14
C HIS A 70 7.43 -15.20 -5.58
N ALA A 71 8.24 -14.72 -4.64
CA ALA A 71 9.61 -14.27 -4.90
C ALA A 71 10.61 -15.42 -5.09
N GLN A 72 10.41 -16.55 -4.40
CA GLN A 72 11.36 -17.68 -4.38
C GLN A 72 11.38 -18.53 -5.67
N GLY A 73 10.44 -18.33 -6.59
CA GLY A 73 10.34 -19.11 -7.83
C GLY A 73 10.70 -18.39 -9.13
N ALA A 74 10.94 -17.07 -9.10
CA ALA A 74 11.19 -16.30 -10.31
C ALA A 74 12.70 -16.25 -10.62
N LYS A 75 13.12 -16.84 -11.76
CA LYS A 75 14.40 -16.53 -12.41
C LYS A 75 14.37 -15.10 -12.93
N GLY A 76 14.35 -14.13 -12.03
CA GLY A 76 14.41 -12.72 -12.35
C GLY A 76 15.82 -12.30 -12.74
N ASN A 77 15.91 -11.29 -13.58
CA ASN A 77 17.19 -10.62 -13.83
C ASN A 77 17.70 -10.05 -12.49
N VAL A 78 18.83 -10.56 -12.03
CA VAL A 78 19.54 -10.03 -10.87
C VAL A 78 20.40 -8.87 -11.36
N LYS A 79 20.27 -7.72 -10.72
CA LYS A 79 21.10 -6.55 -10.99
C LYS A 79 21.76 -6.09 -9.72
N HIS A 80 22.96 -5.54 -9.84
CA HIS A 80 23.73 -5.03 -8.74
C HIS A 80 23.84 -3.51 -8.81
N PHE A 81 23.75 -2.86 -7.66
CA PHE A 81 24.01 -1.44 -7.53
C PHE A 81 24.68 -1.15 -6.20
N ALA A 82 25.89 -0.57 -6.23
CA ALA A 82 26.64 -0.19 -5.03
C ALA A 82 26.76 -1.30 -3.97
N GLY A 83 26.86 -2.57 -4.39
CA GLY A 83 26.94 -3.73 -3.50
C GLY A 83 25.60 -4.37 -3.12
N MET A 84 24.47 -3.72 -3.41
CA MET A 84 23.13 -4.27 -3.20
C MET A 84 22.73 -5.19 -4.35
N GLU A 85 22.06 -6.31 -4.03
CA GLU A 85 21.47 -7.24 -4.99
C GLU A 85 20.00 -6.92 -5.20
N ILE A 86 19.61 -6.57 -6.42
CA ILE A 86 18.24 -6.25 -6.82
C ILE A 86 17.71 -7.39 -7.69
N LYS A 87 16.74 -8.16 -7.19
CA LYS A 87 16.11 -9.27 -7.91
C LYS A 87 14.69 -8.89 -8.31
N SER A 88 14.39 -8.91 -9.60
CA SER A 88 13.01 -8.85 -10.09
C SER A 88 12.26 -10.14 -9.74
N THR A 89 11.06 -10.02 -9.21
CA THR A 89 10.17 -11.15 -8.94
C THR A 89 8.88 -10.99 -9.75
N SER A 90 8.00 -11.99 -9.72
CA SER A 90 6.66 -11.87 -10.34
C SER A 90 5.79 -10.79 -9.67
N SER A 91 6.12 -10.43 -8.43
CA SER A 91 5.36 -9.53 -7.56
C SER A 91 5.98 -8.14 -7.43
N GLY A 92 7.22 -7.93 -7.88
CA GLY A 92 7.91 -6.65 -7.76
C GLY A 92 9.44 -6.80 -7.82
N ILE A 93 10.15 -6.15 -6.89
CA ILE A 93 11.59 -6.36 -6.69
C ILE A 93 11.89 -6.67 -5.23
N THR A 94 12.95 -7.44 -5.01
CA THR A 94 13.61 -7.59 -3.72
C THR A 94 15.00 -6.98 -3.80
N VAL A 95 15.44 -6.38 -2.70
CA VAL A 95 16.77 -5.79 -2.55
C VAL A 95 17.42 -6.44 -1.33
N ASP A 96 18.53 -7.13 -1.54
CA ASP A 96 19.22 -7.98 -0.56
C ASP A 96 18.27 -8.98 0.12
N GLY A 97 17.37 -9.57 -0.69
CA GLY A 97 16.37 -10.55 -0.22
C GLY A 97 15.17 -9.95 0.52
N LYS A 98 15.11 -8.63 0.71
CA LYS A 98 13.97 -7.94 1.34
C LYS A 98 13.06 -7.31 0.28
N PRO A 99 11.73 -7.47 0.36
CA PRO A 99 10.82 -6.85 -0.60
C PRO A 99 10.87 -5.32 -0.49
N ALA A 100 10.88 -4.64 -1.63
CA ALA A 100 10.74 -3.19 -1.69
C ALA A 100 9.27 -2.81 -1.89
N ALA A 101 8.82 -1.73 -1.25
CA ALA A 101 7.43 -1.27 -1.32
C ALA A 101 7.18 -0.51 -2.61
N VAL A 102 6.06 -0.76 -3.30
CA VAL A 102 5.65 0.04 -4.45
C VAL A 102 5.09 1.37 -3.96
N ILE A 103 5.68 2.48 -4.40
CA ILE A 103 5.21 3.83 -4.04
C ILE A 103 4.54 4.55 -5.22
N GLU A 104 4.90 4.19 -6.45
CA GLU A 104 4.31 4.78 -7.65
C GLU A 104 4.28 3.75 -8.78
N LYS A 105 3.18 3.73 -9.54
CA LYS A 105 2.99 2.82 -10.66
C LYS A 105 2.53 3.58 -11.88
N GLU A 106 3.45 3.75 -12.81
CA GLU A 106 3.21 4.37 -14.10
C GLU A 106 3.21 3.31 -15.22
N PRO A 107 2.58 3.56 -16.38
CA PRO A 107 2.53 2.61 -17.48
C PRO A 107 3.92 2.20 -18.02
N LYS A 108 4.93 3.06 -17.84
CA LYS A 108 6.29 2.87 -18.36
C LYS A 108 7.34 2.58 -17.28
N ALA A 109 6.99 2.75 -16.00
CA ALA A 109 7.91 2.55 -14.89
C ALA A 109 7.16 2.26 -13.59
N THR A 110 7.76 1.48 -12.70
CA THR A 110 7.27 1.30 -11.33
C THR A 110 8.37 1.71 -10.37
N VAL A 111 8.02 2.55 -9.40
CA VAL A 111 8.96 3.05 -8.39
C VAL A 111 8.77 2.24 -7.12
N TYR A 112 9.86 1.62 -6.69
CA TYR A 112 9.94 0.87 -5.44
C TYR A 112 10.79 1.63 -4.44
N GLN A 113 10.43 1.60 -3.17
CA GLN A 113 11.17 2.25 -2.10
C GLN A 113 11.61 1.22 -1.07
N GLN A 114 12.86 1.38 -0.61
CA GLN A 114 13.39 0.66 0.54
C GLN A 114 14.33 1.61 1.31
N GLY A 115 13.88 2.03 2.50
CA GLY A 115 14.59 3.03 3.27
C GLY A 115 14.75 4.34 2.49
N LEU A 116 15.98 4.80 2.33
CA LEU A 116 16.33 6.05 1.62
C LEU A 116 16.46 5.88 0.10
N TYR A 117 16.43 4.64 -0.38
CA TYR A 117 16.59 4.33 -1.79
C TYR A 117 15.24 4.21 -2.48
N ASN A 118 15.12 4.82 -3.67
CA ASN A 118 14.06 4.49 -4.62
C ASN A 118 14.65 3.85 -5.88
N PHE A 119 14.02 2.77 -6.32
CA PHE A 119 14.36 1.98 -7.50
C PHE A 119 13.28 2.16 -8.55
N ILE A 120 13.59 2.85 -9.63
CA ILE A 120 12.69 3.10 -10.75
C ILE A 120 12.94 1.99 -11.78
N VAL A 121 12.02 1.04 -11.84
CA VAL A 121 12.08 -0.10 -12.74
C VAL A 121 11.29 0.21 -14.00
N TYR A 122 11.97 0.37 -15.12
CA TYR A 122 11.36 0.63 -16.42
C TYR A 122 10.91 -0.67 -17.09
N THR A 123 9.92 -0.57 -17.98
CA THR A 123 9.44 -1.71 -18.78
C THR A 123 10.51 -2.32 -19.69
N ASN A 124 11.57 -1.56 -20.02
CA ASN A 124 12.73 -2.06 -20.77
C ASN A 124 13.76 -2.83 -19.89
N GLY A 125 13.46 -3.04 -18.61
CA GLY A 125 14.32 -3.76 -17.67
C GLY A 125 15.48 -2.93 -17.10
N LYS A 126 15.62 -1.64 -17.45
CA LYS A 126 16.57 -0.75 -16.77
C LYS A 126 16.05 -0.42 -15.37
N ILE A 127 16.96 -0.31 -14.40
CA ILE A 127 16.62 0.07 -13.02
C ILE A 127 17.48 1.30 -12.69
N ALA A 128 16.82 2.45 -12.52
CA ALA A 128 17.45 3.67 -12.02
C ALA A 128 17.37 3.69 -10.49
N VAL A 129 18.47 4.04 -9.83
CA VAL A 129 18.54 4.13 -8.37
C VAL A 129 18.70 5.59 -7.96
N THR A 130 17.85 6.01 -7.04
CA THR A 130 17.93 7.31 -6.37
C THR A 130 18.10 7.08 -4.88
N GLU A 131 18.84 7.95 -4.21
CA GLU A 131 19.04 7.95 -2.76
C GLU A 131 18.71 9.36 -2.27
N ASN A 132 17.78 9.49 -1.32
CA ASN A 132 17.30 10.80 -0.85
C ASN A 132 16.87 11.75 -1.99
N GLY A 133 16.22 11.21 -3.03
CA GLY A 133 15.81 11.96 -4.20
C GLY A 133 16.94 12.35 -5.18
N THR A 134 18.19 12.02 -4.86
CA THR A 134 19.33 12.25 -5.77
C THR A 134 19.58 11.01 -6.61
N PHE A 135 19.65 11.17 -7.93
CA PHE A 135 19.98 10.08 -8.85
C PHE A 135 21.42 9.62 -8.66
N LYS A 136 21.63 8.32 -8.43
CA LYS A 136 22.94 7.71 -8.18
C LYS A 136 23.44 6.87 -9.35
N GLY A 137 22.55 6.42 -10.23
CA GLY A 137 22.93 5.67 -11.43
C GLY A 137 21.95 4.54 -11.78
N TYR A 138 22.40 3.66 -12.67
CA TYR A 138 21.64 2.48 -13.08
C TYR A 138 22.23 1.20 -12.49
N ALA A 139 21.37 0.30 -12.02
CA ALA A 139 21.78 -1.05 -11.62
C ALA A 139 22.19 -1.88 -12.84
N LYS A 140 23.23 -2.70 -12.68
CA LYS A 140 23.83 -3.53 -13.74
C LYS A 140 23.61 -4.99 -13.47
#